data_AF-A0A1A6FNA3-F1
#
_entry.id   AF-A0A1A6FNA3-F1
#
_cell.length_a   1.000
_cell.length_b   1.000
_cell.length_c   1.000
_cell.angle_alpha   90.00
_cell.angle_beta   90.00
_cell.angle_gamma   90.00
#
_symmetry.space_group_name_H-M   'P 1'
#
loop_
_entity.id
_entity.type
_entity.pdbx_description
1 polymer ?
#
loop_
_entity_poly.entity_id
_entity_poly.type
_entity_poly.pdbx_seq_one_letter_code
_entity_poly.pdbx_strand_id
1 'polypeptide(L)'
;MNATNLQAAPVERATRMSDETARGVSELLEKASPLLQGRRFHNIVDLLSLVSDGVDMADDAMIEKLMKAYEEAIGAAWTLGNAARFAANEAATKPTPSLIGLLRTAGDEDVRRGLHFALLFLAALGRGQRDDAEA
;
A
#
# COMPACT_ATOMS: atom_id res chain seq x y z
N MET A 1 38.23 50.00 43.94
CA MET A 1 36.75 49.88 43.82
C MET A 1 36.47 49.08 42.57
N ASN A 2 35.75 47.97 42.73
CA ASN A 2 35.67 46.83 41.81
C ASN A 2 34.98 47.16 40.49
N ALA A 3 35.64 46.79 39.38
CA ALA A 3 34.98 46.46 38.12
C ALA A 3 34.51 45.00 38.16
N THR A 4 33.60 44.64 37.25
CA THR A 4 33.14 43.28 36.91
C THR A 4 31.89 42.79 37.65
N ASN A 5 30.72 42.89 37.00
CA ASN A 5 29.93 41.69 36.68
C ASN A 5 28.85 42.04 35.64
N LEU A 6 29.16 41.78 34.37
CA LEU A 6 28.25 41.94 33.23
C LEU A 6 28.42 40.71 32.34
N GLN A 7 28.07 39.51 32.83
CA GLN A 7 27.86 38.31 31.99
C GLN A 7 27.30 37.10 32.77
N ALA A 8 26.08 36.70 32.42
CA ALA A 8 25.53 35.32 32.32
C ALA A 8 23.98 35.43 32.33
N ALA A 9 23.17 34.90 31.42
CA ALA A 9 23.36 34.06 30.25
C ALA A 9 22.05 34.06 29.41
N PRO A 10 22.08 34.01 28.06
CA PRO A 10 20.91 33.70 27.25
C PRO A 10 20.90 32.22 26.75
N VAL A 11 21.54 31.28 27.45
CA VAL A 11 21.76 29.90 26.96
C VAL A 11 20.80 28.86 27.56
N GLU A 12 19.94 29.22 28.51
CA GLU A 12 19.07 28.27 29.22
C GLU A 12 17.76 27.88 28.50
N ARG A 13 17.54 28.29 27.25
CA ARG A 13 16.29 27.96 26.51
C ARG A 13 16.35 26.67 25.67
N ALA A 14 17.52 26.06 25.50
CA ALA A 14 17.69 24.96 24.53
C ALA A 14 17.42 23.54 25.08
N THR A 15 17.24 23.33 26.38
CA THR A 15 17.24 21.97 26.97
C THR A 15 16.29 21.77 28.15
N ARG A 16 15.04 22.25 28.04
CA ARG A 16 13.93 21.65 28.79
C ARG A 16 12.92 21.10 27.78
N MET A 17 13.12 19.86 27.34
CA MET A 17 11.97 19.06 26.88
C MET A 17 10.96 19.10 28.03
N SER A 18 9.73 19.51 27.75
CA SER A 18 8.69 19.48 28.79
C SER A 18 8.46 18.01 29.20
N ASP A 19 8.06 17.79 30.46
CA ASP A 19 7.82 16.44 30.97
C ASP A 19 6.78 15.68 30.11
N GLU A 20 5.88 16.40 29.47
CA GLU A 20 4.91 15.89 28.49
C GLU A 20 5.57 15.43 27.19
N THR A 21 6.51 16.21 26.62
CA THR A 21 7.27 15.80 25.43
C THR A 21 8.14 14.58 25.74
N ALA A 22 8.75 14.51 26.93
CA ALA A 22 9.54 13.36 27.36
C ALA A 22 8.69 12.07 27.46
N ARG A 23 7.47 12.18 28.01
CA ARG A 23 6.51 11.07 28.06
C ARG A 23 6.06 10.64 26.66
N GLY A 24 5.73 11.59 25.78
CA GLY A 24 5.33 11.29 24.41
C GLY A 24 6.42 10.59 23.61
N VAL A 25 7.67 11.03 23.73
CA VAL A 25 8.82 10.37 23.08
C VAL A 25 9.05 8.97 23.65
N SER A 26 8.90 8.78 24.96
CA SER A 26 9.00 7.45 25.59
C SER A 26 7.94 6.49 25.06
N GLU A 27 6.69 6.94 24.88
CA GLU A 27 5.61 6.12 24.32
C GLU A 27 5.88 5.73 22.85
N LEU A 28 6.42 6.65 22.05
CA LEU A 28 6.82 6.37 20.67
C LEU A 28 7.98 5.37 20.60
N LEU A 29 8.97 5.51 21.49
CA LEU A 29 10.09 4.57 21.62
C LEU A 29 9.63 3.17 22.02
N GLU A 30 8.64 3.06 22.92
CA GLU A 30 8.05 1.77 23.29
C GLU A 30 7.37 1.10 22.08
N LYS A 31 6.63 1.86 21.27
CA LYS A 31 6.00 1.37 20.02
C LYS A 31 7.01 1.03 18.94
N ALA A 32 8.12 1.76 18.85
CA ALA A 32 9.20 1.50 17.91
C ALA A 32 10.16 0.40 18.37
N SER A 33 10.18 0.08 19.67
CA SER A 33 11.06 -0.92 20.30
C SER A 33 11.15 -2.26 19.54
N PRO A 34 10.05 -2.92 19.12
CA PRO A 34 10.16 -4.18 18.35
C PRO A 34 10.81 -4.00 16.97
N LEU A 35 10.73 -2.81 16.35
CA LEU A 35 11.38 -2.52 15.07
C LEU A 35 12.86 -2.17 15.26
N LEU A 36 13.18 -1.46 16.35
CA LEU A 36 14.53 -1.10 16.77
C LEU A 36 15.33 -2.33 17.20
N GLN A 37 14.75 -3.19 18.04
CA GLN A 37 15.35 -4.46 18.47
C GLN A 37 15.60 -5.39 17.28
N GLY A 38 14.68 -5.43 16.33
CA GLY A 38 14.81 -6.20 15.10
C GLY A 38 15.77 -5.60 14.06
N ARG A 39 16.48 -4.50 14.37
CA ARG A 39 17.37 -3.74 13.47
C ARG A 39 16.74 -3.35 12.12
N ARG A 40 15.41 -3.39 11.99
CA ARG A 40 14.67 -3.14 10.74
C ARG A 40 14.01 -1.77 10.68
N PHE A 41 14.17 -0.97 11.73
CA PHE A 41 13.64 0.40 11.76
C PHE A 41 14.17 1.26 10.61
N HIS A 42 15.45 1.08 10.24
CA HIS A 42 16.02 1.80 9.10
C HIS A 42 15.27 1.53 7.79
N ASN A 43 14.82 0.30 7.50
CA ASN A 43 14.01 0.01 6.30
C ASN A 43 12.71 0.82 6.26
N ILE A 44 12.09 1.04 7.42
CA ILE A 44 10.87 1.87 7.50
C ILE A 44 11.22 3.33 7.24
N VAL A 45 12.34 3.80 7.80
CA VAL A 45 12.84 5.15 7.53
C VAL A 45 13.17 5.32 6.04
N ASP A 46 13.87 4.36 5.43
CA ASP A 46 14.22 4.39 4.00
C ASP A 46 12.97 4.41 3.11
N LEU A 47 11.96 3.60 3.43
CA LEU A 47 10.67 3.62 2.72
C LEU A 47 9.95 4.96 2.90
N LEU A 48 9.92 5.51 4.11
CA LEU A 48 9.31 6.81 4.37
C LEU A 48 10.07 7.94 3.67
N SER A 49 11.40 7.86 3.59
CA SER A 49 12.23 8.79 2.83
C SER A 49 11.93 8.72 1.33
N LEU A 50 11.85 7.52 0.75
CA LEU A 50 11.47 7.35 -0.65
C LEU A 50 10.06 7.90 -0.94
N VAL A 51 9.12 7.65 -0.04
CA VAL A 51 7.76 8.19 -0.14
C VAL A 51 7.77 9.71 0.01
N SER A 52 8.56 10.27 0.93
CA SER A 52 8.71 11.71 1.12
C SER A 52 9.27 12.39 -0.12
N ASP A 53 10.36 11.85 -0.68
CA ASP A 53 10.92 12.33 -1.94
C ASP A 53 9.89 12.27 -3.07
N GLY A 54 9.08 11.21 -3.10
CA GLY A 54 7.98 11.05 -4.05
C GLY A 54 6.84 12.07 -3.87
N VAL A 55 6.52 12.45 -2.62
CA VAL A 55 5.53 13.47 -2.30
C VAL A 55 6.06 14.87 -2.59
N ASP A 56 7.34 15.13 -2.31
CA ASP A 56 7.98 16.42 -2.62
C ASP A 56 8.06 16.68 -4.13
N MET A 57 8.13 15.62 -4.94
CA MET A 57 8.07 15.70 -6.41
C MET A 57 6.64 15.66 -6.96
N ALA A 58 5.63 15.41 -6.12
CA ALA A 58 4.24 15.33 -6.54
C ALA A 58 3.63 16.71 -6.71
N ASP A 59 3.18 17.00 -7.93
CA ASP A 59 2.26 18.10 -8.15
C ASP A 59 0.80 17.68 -7.90
N ASP A 60 -0.10 18.66 -7.79
CA ASP A 60 -1.53 18.42 -7.55
C ASP A 60 -2.15 17.51 -8.63
N ALA A 61 -1.68 17.63 -9.88
CA ALA A 61 -2.17 16.84 -11.00
C ALA A 61 -1.76 15.36 -10.89
N MET A 62 -0.56 15.07 -10.39
CA MET A 62 -0.08 13.72 -10.13
C MET A 62 -0.82 13.08 -8.98
N ILE A 63 -1.10 13.84 -7.92
CA ILE A 63 -1.93 13.37 -6.79
C ILE A 63 -3.33 13.01 -7.29
N GLU A 64 -3.97 13.85 -8.11
CA GLU A 64 -5.30 13.56 -8.67
C GLU A 64 -5.30 12.28 -9.51
N LYS A 65 -4.27 12.07 -10.35
CA LYS A 65 -4.12 10.83 -11.13
C LYS A 65 -3.90 9.61 -10.25
N LEU A 66 -3.07 9.72 -9.21
CA LEU A 66 -2.84 8.64 -8.25
C LEU A 66 -4.14 8.25 -7.55
N MET A 67 -4.92 9.24 -7.10
CA MET A 67 -6.19 9.00 -6.43
C MET A 67 -7.21 8.35 -7.37
N LYS A 68 -7.28 8.78 -8.63
CA LYS A 68 -8.11 8.13 -9.66
C LYS A 68 -7.67 6.68 -9.91
N ALA A 69 -6.37 6.44 -10.10
CA ALA A 69 -5.84 5.09 -10.29
C ALA A 69 -6.10 4.19 -9.07
N TYR A 70 -5.98 4.75 -7.87
CA TYR A 70 -6.28 4.07 -6.61
C TYR A 70 -7.77 3.71 -6.51
N GLU A 71 -8.67 4.65 -6.82
CA GLU A 71 -10.12 4.43 -6.83
C GLU A 71 -10.51 3.34 -7.84
N GLU A 72 -9.97 3.41 -9.06
CA GLU A 72 -10.20 2.41 -10.10
C GLU A 72 -9.68 1.04 -9.68
N ALA A 73 -8.46 0.96 -9.13
CA ALA A 73 -7.85 -0.29 -8.70
C ALA A 73 -8.63 -0.93 -7.54
N ILE A 74 -9.01 -0.15 -6.53
CA ILE A 74 -9.80 -0.66 -5.41
C ILE A 74 -11.21 -1.03 -5.86
N GLY A 75 -11.84 -0.24 -6.73
CA GLY A 75 -13.14 -0.57 -7.30
C GLY A 75 -13.13 -1.90 -8.06
N ALA A 76 -12.09 -2.10 -8.88
CA ALA A 76 -11.87 -3.37 -9.59
C ALA A 76 -11.63 -4.53 -8.62
N ALA A 77 -10.76 -4.35 -7.63
CA ALA A 77 -10.47 -5.37 -6.62
C ALA A 77 -11.70 -5.72 -5.78
N TRP A 78 -12.52 -4.73 -5.41
CA TRP A 78 -13.76 -4.93 -4.68
C TRP A 78 -14.77 -5.74 -5.48
N THR A 79 -14.96 -5.38 -6.76
CA THR A 79 -15.86 -6.07 -7.67
C THR A 79 -15.43 -7.53 -7.86
N LEU A 80 -14.14 -7.75 -8.13
CA LEU A 80 -13.57 -9.09 -8.25
C LEU A 80 -13.71 -9.90 -6.95
N GLY A 81 -13.43 -9.28 -5.81
CA GLY A 81 -13.55 -9.92 -4.49
C GLY A 81 -14.98 -10.33 -4.19
N ASN A 82 -15.98 -9.51 -4.54
CA ASN A 82 -17.39 -9.86 -4.37
C ASN A 82 -17.82 -10.98 -5.31
N ALA A 83 -17.39 -10.95 -6.58
CA ALA A 83 -17.64 -12.04 -7.51
C ALA A 83 -17.02 -13.36 -7.02
N ALA A 84 -15.80 -13.31 -6.47
CA ALA A 84 -15.13 -14.47 -5.89
C ALA A 84 -15.88 -15.01 -4.66
N ARG A 85 -16.32 -14.12 -3.74
CA ARG A 85 -17.13 -14.52 -2.58
C ARG A 85 -18.45 -15.16 -3.01
N PHE A 86 -19.14 -14.57 -3.97
CA PHE A 86 -20.37 -15.12 -4.53
C PHE A 86 -20.14 -16.52 -5.10
N ALA A 87 -19.13 -16.68 -5.97
CA ALA A 87 -18.79 -17.97 -6.55
C ALA A 87 -18.39 -19.02 -5.51
N ALA A 88 -17.65 -18.63 -4.46
CA ALA A 88 -17.27 -19.53 -3.38
C ALA A 88 -18.49 -20.03 -2.59
N ASN A 89 -19.44 -19.14 -2.27
CA ASN A 89 -20.70 -19.52 -1.62
C ASN A 89 -21.54 -20.45 -2.51
N GLU A 90 -21.62 -20.15 -3.79
CA GLU A 90 -22.37 -20.95 -4.76
C GLU A 90 -21.75 -22.35 -4.91
N ALA A 91 -20.42 -22.45 -4.94
CA ALA A 91 -19.70 -23.72 -4.99
C ALA A 91 -19.82 -24.53 -3.70
N ALA A 92 -19.93 -23.88 -2.54
CA ALA A 92 -20.08 -24.54 -1.25
C ALA A 92 -21.49 -25.13 -1.04
N THR A 93 -22.51 -24.53 -1.66
CA THR A 93 -23.91 -24.96 -1.52
C THR A 93 -24.34 -25.99 -2.57
N LYS A 94 -23.65 -26.05 -3.70
CA LYS A 94 -23.95 -26.98 -4.80
C LYS A 94 -23.09 -28.25 -4.75
N PRO A 95 -23.60 -29.39 -5.22
CA PRO A 95 -22.79 -30.60 -5.34
C PRO A 95 -21.64 -30.38 -6.34
N THR A 96 -20.51 -31.07 -6.10
CA THR A 96 -19.35 -30.98 -6.98
C THR A 96 -19.70 -31.43 -8.40
N PRO A 97 -19.49 -30.59 -9.42
CA PRO A 97 -19.84 -30.93 -10.80
C PRO A 97 -18.92 -32.04 -11.32
N SER A 98 -19.48 -32.92 -12.14
CA SER A 98 -18.68 -33.88 -12.93
C SER A 98 -17.93 -33.17 -14.06
N LEU A 99 -16.97 -33.85 -14.69
CA LEU A 99 -16.23 -33.30 -15.84
C LEU A 99 -17.16 -32.84 -16.98
N ILE A 100 -18.21 -33.62 -17.27
CA ILE A 100 -19.24 -33.25 -18.24
C ILE A 100 -20.07 -32.06 -17.74
N GLY A 101 -20.32 -31.98 -16.43
CA GLY A 101 -20.99 -30.84 -15.79
C GLY A 101 -20.21 -29.54 -15.98
N LEU A 102 -18.89 -29.57 -15.78
CA LEU A 102 -18.02 -28.41 -16.03
C LEU A 102 -18.05 -27.99 -17.50
N LEU A 103 -18.01 -28.94 -18.43
CA LEU A 103 -18.09 -28.67 -19.87
C LEU A 103 -19.44 -28.03 -20.25
N ARG A 104 -20.53 -28.46 -19.62
CA ARG A 104 -21.85 -27.84 -19.78
C ARG A 104 -21.89 -26.41 -19.24
N THR A 105 -21.26 -26.15 -18.10
CA THR A 105 -21.14 -24.79 -17.53
C THR A 105 -20.33 -23.88 -18.44
N ALA A 106 -19.29 -24.38 -19.10
CA ALA A 106 -18.56 -23.62 -20.12
C ALA A 106 -19.42 -23.29 -21.36
N GLY A 107 -20.56 -23.96 -21.53
CA GLY A 107 -21.56 -23.64 -22.55
C GLY A 107 -22.49 -22.49 -22.17
N ASP A 108 -22.48 -22.00 -20.93
CA ASP A 108 -23.26 -20.83 -20.50
C ASP A 108 -22.72 -19.53 -21.13
N GLU A 109 -23.62 -18.61 -21.50
CA GLU A 109 -23.23 -17.37 -22.20
C GLU A 109 -22.31 -16.49 -21.38
N ASP A 110 -22.57 -16.35 -20.08
CA ASP A 110 -21.80 -15.48 -19.20
C ASP A 110 -20.44 -16.10 -18.88
N VAL A 111 -20.39 -17.43 -18.75
CA VAL A 111 -19.12 -18.17 -18.58
C VAL A 111 -18.25 -18.05 -19.82
N ARG A 112 -18.82 -18.16 -21.03
CA ARG A 112 -18.07 -17.96 -22.28
C ARG A 112 -17.52 -16.54 -22.40
N ARG A 113 -18.32 -15.52 -22.05
CA ARG A 113 -17.86 -14.12 -22.03
C ARG A 113 -16.71 -13.93 -21.06
N GLY A 114 -16.82 -14.47 -19.85
CA GLY A 114 -15.76 -14.41 -18.84
C GLY A 114 -14.47 -15.10 -19.30
N LEU A 115 -14.59 -16.29 -19.90
CA LEU A 115 -13.45 -17.02 -20.45
C LEU A 115 -12.78 -16.26 -21.61
N HIS A 116 -13.59 -15.69 -22.52
CA HIS A 116 -13.07 -14.89 -23.62
C HIS A 116 -12.33 -13.65 -23.13
N PHE A 117 -12.88 -12.94 -22.14
CA PHE A 117 -12.20 -11.82 -21.48
C PHE A 117 -10.87 -12.25 -20.87
N ALA A 118 -10.84 -13.35 -20.11
CA ALA A 118 -9.60 -13.84 -19.48
C ALA A 118 -8.52 -14.17 -20.52
N LEU A 119 -8.89 -14.82 -21.63
CA LEU A 119 -7.96 -15.11 -22.73
C LEU A 119 -7.43 -13.84 -23.38
N LEU A 120 -8.28 -12.84 -23.63
CA LEU A 120 -7.86 -11.55 -24.19
C LEU A 120 -6.93 -10.79 -23.23
N PHE A 121 -7.25 -10.78 -21.93
CA PHE A 121 -6.43 -10.17 -20.91
C PHE A 121 -5.02 -10.80 -20.86
N LEU A 122 -4.96 -12.14 -20.82
CA LEU A 122 -3.69 -12.86 -20.85
C LEU A 122 -2.89 -12.61 -22.14
N ALA A 123 -3.58 -12.54 -23.29
CA ALA A 123 -2.94 -12.20 -24.56
C ALA A 123 -2.37 -10.76 -24.58
N ALA A 124 -3.06 -9.81 -23.95
CA ALA A 124 -2.54 -8.44 -23.80
C ALA A 124 -1.31 -8.40 -22.88
N LEU A 125 -1.36 -9.08 -21.74
CA LEU A 125 -0.24 -9.15 -20.80
C LEU A 125 1.01 -9.79 -21.43
N GLY A 126 0.82 -10.90 -22.16
CA GLY A 126 1.92 -11.58 -22.85
C GLY A 126 2.55 -10.76 -23.99
N ARG A 127 1.82 -9.82 -24.60
CA ARG A 127 2.37 -8.89 -25.59
C ARG A 127 3.29 -7.85 -24.94
N GLY A 128 2.86 -7.23 -23.84
CA GLY A 128 3.69 -6.26 -23.12
C GLY A 128 5.05 -6.83 -22.69
N GLN A 129 5.08 -8.08 -22.21
CA GLN A 129 6.33 -8.76 -21.83
C GLN A 129 7.27 -9.07 -23.00
N ARG A 130 6.76 -9.16 -24.24
CA ARG A 130 7.58 -9.35 -25.44
C ARG A 130 8.16 -8.03 -25.92
N ASP A 131 7.34 -6.98 -25.91
CA ASP A 131 7.74 -5.65 -26.36
C ASP A 131 8.84 -5.07 -25.46
N ASP A 132 8.79 -5.33 -24.14
CA ASP A 132 9.85 -4.95 -23.18
C ASP A 132 11.16 -5.78 -23.34
N ALA A 133 11.11 -6.93 -24.00
CA ALA A 133 12.28 -7.79 -24.23
C ALA A 133 13.01 -7.47 -25.56
N GLU A 134 12.36 -6.73 -26.45
CA GLU A 134 12.91 -6.30 -27.75
C GLU A 134 13.41 -4.83 -27.73
N ALA A 135 13.23 -4.11 -26.62
CA ALA A 135 13.70 -2.73 -26.38
C ALA A 135 15.00 -2.66 -25.59
#